data_AF-A0A4Q0HYD4-F1
#
_entry.id   AF-A0A4Q0HYD4-F1
#
_cell.length_a   1.000
_cell.length_b   1.000
_cell.length_c   1.000
_cell.angle_alpha   90.00
_cell.angle_beta   90.00
_cell.angle_gamma   90.00
#
_symmetry.space_group_name_H-M   'P 1'
#
loop_
_entity.id
_entity.type
_entity.pdbx_description
1 polymer ?
#
loop_
_entity_poly.entity_id
_entity_poly.type
_entity_poly.pdbx_seq_one_letter_code
_entity_poly.pdbx_strand_id
1 'polypeptide(L)'
;MILDWQGAWTAVIHHPLFGIGITLGAYQLVLAGFEKTRWIFLQPVLVSMLLVIGVLLTCGLSYAEYRKSTEIMGILLGPATVALAVPLYLNLRRIRQLFWPIFTTLVVGGVLATGLCVALGWWFGAEHRVLMTMAPKSVTSPIAMLVAEQIGGVAALAAVFVLITGVVGAMIGPALLSRLGVRSPEARGMALGMTAHAVGTSVALQESEECGAFAALAMSLMGVATAVFLPLAVSVIV
;
A
#
# COMPACT_ATOMS: atom_id res chain seq x y z
N MET A 1 -23.45 11.11 43.54
CA MET A 1 -22.34 10.77 42.61
C MET A 1 -22.49 11.63 41.38
N ILE A 2 -21.70 12.69 41.25
CA ILE A 2 -21.61 13.44 40.00
C ILE A 2 -20.64 12.63 39.14
N LEU A 3 -21.14 12.03 38.04
CA LEU A 3 -20.31 11.33 37.09
C LEU A 3 -19.30 12.34 36.51
N ASP A 4 -18.02 12.12 36.78
CA ASP A 4 -16.93 12.90 36.18
C ASP A 4 -16.80 12.51 34.70
N TRP A 5 -17.63 13.15 33.88
CA TRP A 5 -17.68 12.90 32.45
C TRP A 5 -16.38 13.29 31.74
N GLN A 6 -15.64 14.25 32.29
CA GLN A 6 -14.34 14.67 31.77
C GLN A 6 -13.28 13.60 32.06
N GLY A 7 -13.24 13.08 33.29
CA GLY A 7 -12.37 11.97 33.67
C GLY A 7 -12.68 10.67 32.91
N ALA A 8 -13.96 10.37 32.67
CA ALA A 8 -14.36 9.23 31.85
C ALA A 8 -13.93 9.39 30.38
N TRP A 9 -14.08 10.59 29.82
CA TRP A 9 -13.68 10.90 28.45
C TRP A 9 -12.16 10.78 28.25
N THR A 10 -11.37 11.37 29.14
CA THR A 10 -9.89 11.25 29.08
C THR A 10 -9.43 9.81 29.28
N ALA A 11 -10.06 9.06 30.19
CA ALA A 11 -9.75 7.65 30.39
C ALA A 11 -9.98 6.81 29.13
N VAL A 12 -11.01 7.11 28.34
CA VAL A 12 -11.30 6.42 27.07
C VAL A 12 -10.30 6.81 25.98
N ILE A 13 -10.00 8.10 25.81
CA ILE A 13 -9.12 8.57 24.74
C ILE A 13 -7.69 8.08 24.92
N HIS A 14 -7.20 8.06 26.16
CA HIS A 14 -5.86 7.58 26.50
C HIS A 14 -5.80 6.06 26.72
N HIS A 15 -6.90 5.34 26.50
CA HIS A 15 -6.92 3.89 26.64
C HIS A 15 -6.08 3.22 25.53
N PRO A 16 -5.27 2.19 25.83
CA PRO A 16 -4.41 1.52 24.84
C PRO A 16 -5.16 0.97 23.62
N LEU A 17 -6.43 0.62 23.78
CA LEU A 17 -7.27 0.08 22.70
C LEU A 17 -7.97 1.16 21.86
N PHE A 18 -7.92 2.44 22.27
CA PHE A 18 -8.64 3.51 21.58
C PHE A 18 -8.18 3.65 20.13
N GLY A 19 -6.87 3.73 19.89
CA GLY A 19 -6.30 3.83 18.54
C GLY A 19 -6.68 2.66 17.63
N ILE A 20 -6.66 1.43 18.14
CA ILE A 20 -7.09 0.24 17.38
C ILE A 20 -8.59 0.34 17.07
N GLY A 21 -9.39 0.69 18.07
CA GLY A 21 -10.84 0.81 17.95
C GLY A 21 -11.26 1.85 16.91
N ILE A 22 -10.67 3.05 16.94
CA ILE A 22 -10.96 4.08 15.93
C ILE A 22 -10.48 3.68 14.55
N THR A 23 -9.33 3.00 14.43
CA THR A 23 -8.78 2.58 13.13
C THR A 23 -9.67 1.53 12.47
N LEU A 24 -10.04 0.48 13.22
CA LEU A 24 -10.95 -0.55 12.74
C LEU A 24 -12.35 0.00 12.49
N GLY A 25 -12.88 0.81 13.41
CA GLY A 25 -14.19 1.42 13.29
C GLY A 25 -14.30 2.33 12.07
N ALA A 26 -13.32 3.22 11.87
CA ALA A 26 -13.24 4.08 10.71
C ALA A 26 -13.20 3.27 9.40
N TYR A 27 -12.33 2.26 9.34
CA TYR A 27 -12.21 1.43 8.15
C TYR A 27 -13.51 0.67 7.84
N GLN A 28 -14.14 0.05 8.83
CA GLN A 28 -15.38 -0.71 8.64
C GLN A 28 -16.55 0.19 8.23
N LEU A 29 -16.68 1.38 8.83
CA LEU A 29 -17.72 2.35 8.46
C LEU A 29 -17.59 2.81 7.01
N VAL A 30 -16.37 3.16 6.60
CA VAL A 30 -16.10 3.59 5.23
C VAL A 30 -16.26 2.41 4.26
N LEU A 31 -15.79 1.22 4.62
CA LEU A 31 -15.94 0.02 3.79
C LEU A 31 -17.41 -0.33 3.56
N ALA A 32 -18.25 -0.30 4.59
CA ALA A 32 -19.69 -0.52 4.45
C ALA A 32 -20.35 0.53 3.54
N GLY A 33 -19.93 1.79 3.63
CA GLY A 33 -20.36 2.84 2.71
C GLY A 33 -19.90 2.60 1.27
N PHE A 34 -18.64 2.18 1.10
CA PHE A 34 -18.04 1.86 -0.20
C PHE A 34 -18.73 0.67 -0.86
N GLU A 35 -19.03 -0.40 -0.13
CA GLU A 35 -19.71 -1.58 -0.68
C GLU A 35 -21.11 -1.25 -1.19
N LYS A 36 -21.82 -0.34 -0.51
CA LYS A 36 -23.17 0.09 -0.89
C LYS A 36 -23.19 1.04 -2.09
N THR A 37 -22.20 1.93 -2.20
CA THR A 37 -22.18 2.99 -3.22
C THR A 37 -21.27 2.68 -4.41
N ARG A 38 -20.25 1.83 -4.21
CA ARG A 38 -19.14 1.57 -5.14
C ARG A 38 -18.48 2.84 -5.69
N TRP A 39 -18.56 3.93 -4.92
CA TRP A 39 -18.07 5.22 -5.37
C TRP A 39 -16.55 5.29 -5.28
N ILE A 40 -15.89 5.61 -6.40
CA ILE A 40 -14.42 5.61 -6.55
C ILE A 40 -13.71 6.53 -5.55
N PHE A 41 -14.34 7.63 -5.12
CA PHE A 41 -13.76 8.55 -4.13
C PHE A 41 -13.92 8.04 -2.68
N LEU A 42 -14.82 7.09 -2.45
CA LEU A 42 -15.03 6.47 -1.14
C LEU A 42 -14.06 5.30 -0.92
N GLN A 43 -12.82 5.43 -1.39
CA GLN A 43 -11.81 4.39 -1.28
C GLN A 43 -11.54 4.10 0.21
N PRO A 44 -11.77 2.87 0.70
CA PRO A 44 -11.81 2.58 2.13
C PRO A 44 -10.58 3.04 2.91
N VAL A 45 -9.39 2.84 2.33
CA VAL A 45 -8.12 3.20 2.96
C VAL A 45 -7.91 4.70 3.08
N LEU A 46 -8.25 5.48 2.03
CA LEU A 46 -8.02 6.92 2.02
C LEU A 46 -8.96 7.63 3.00
N VAL A 47 -10.25 7.32 2.91
CA VAL A 47 -11.27 8.00 3.71
C VAL A 47 -11.18 7.58 5.18
N SER A 48 -10.82 6.32 5.48
CA SER A 48 -10.58 5.91 6.87
C SER A 48 -9.39 6.63 7.47
N MET A 49 -8.29 6.80 6.72
CA MET A 49 -7.13 7.56 7.17
C MET A 49 -7.50 9.02 7.49
N LEU A 50 -8.22 9.70 6.59
CA LEU A 50 -8.66 11.08 6.81
C LEU A 50 -9.58 11.19 8.04
N LEU A 51 -10.46 10.21 8.25
CA LEU A 51 -11.33 10.15 9.41
C LEU A 51 -10.53 9.98 10.71
N VAL A 52 -9.56 9.06 10.73
CA VAL A 52 -8.68 8.85 11.90
C VAL A 52 -7.86 10.12 12.17
N ILE A 53 -7.28 10.76 11.16
CA ILE A 53 -6.57 12.03 11.32
C ILE A 53 -7.49 13.10 11.93
N GLY A 54 -8.73 13.21 11.44
CA GLY A 54 -9.74 14.11 12.00
C GLY A 54 -10.00 13.84 13.48
N VAL A 55 -10.22 12.56 13.85
CA VAL A 55 -10.42 12.16 15.25
C VAL A 55 -9.23 12.54 16.11
N LEU A 56 -7.99 12.21 15.69
CA LEU A 56 -6.78 12.53 16.44
C LEU A 56 -6.64 14.03 16.69
N LEU A 57 -6.86 14.86 15.66
CA LEU A 57 -6.79 16.31 15.77
C LEU A 57 -7.87 16.87 16.70
N THR A 58 -9.11 16.36 16.62
CA THR A 58 -10.21 16.82 17.50
C THR A 58 -10.06 16.36 18.95
N CYS A 59 -9.44 15.21 19.18
CA CYS A 59 -9.16 14.68 20.52
C CYS A 59 -7.85 15.20 21.11
N GLY A 60 -7.04 15.96 20.36
CA GLY A 60 -5.74 16.45 20.81
C GLY A 60 -4.70 15.33 21.00
N LEU A 61 -4.89 14.18 20.37
CA LEU A 61 -3.99 13.03 20.49
C LEU A 61 -2.74 13.21 19.63
N SER A 62 -1.57 12.98 20.23
CA SER A 62 -0.32 12.98 19.48
C SER A 62 -0.18 11.74 18.59
N TYR A 63 0.51 11.87 17.46
CA TYR A 63 0.82 10.72 16.60
C TYR A 63 1.62 9.63 17.33
N ALA A 64 2.53 10.03 18.23
CA ALA A 64 3.32 9.09 19.02
C ALA A 64 2.44 8.22 19.93
N GLU A 65 1.44 8.83 20.56
CA GLU A 65 0.47 8.14 21.39
C GLU A 65 -0.43 7.20 20.56
N TYR A 66 -0.95 7.69 19.43
CA TYR A 66 -1.69 6.85 18.49
C TYR A 66 -0.85 5.65 18.02
N ARG A 67 0.41 5.88 17.63
CA ARG A 67 1.32 4.82 17.18
C ARG A 67 1.57 3.78 18.27
N LYS A 68 1.70 4.22 19.52
CA LYS A 68 1.84 3.31 20.67
C LYS A 68 0.57 2.47 20.88
N SER A 69 -0.60 3.09 20.80
CA SER A 69 -1.88 2.37 20.93
C SER A 69 -2.15 1.38 19.79
N THR A 70 -1.56 1.58 18.61
CA THR A 70 -1.71 0.73 17.42
C THR A 70 -0.54 -0.22 17.18
N GLU A 71 0.39 -0.36 18.14
CA GLU A 71 1.60 -1.17 17.99
C GLU A 71 1.29 -2.63 17.61
N ILE A 72 0.21 -3.21 18.16
CA ILE A 72 -0.27 -4.56 17.82
C ILE A 72 -0.55 -4.69 16.32
N MET A 73 -1.16 -3.68 15.69
CA MET A 73 -1.39 -3.68 14.24
C MET A 73 -0.07 -3.67 13.47
N GLY A 74 0.92 -2.93 13.97
CA GLY A 74 2.29 -2.94 13.44
C GLY A 74 2.94 -4.32 13.49
N ILE A 75 2.80 -5.04 14.61
CA ILE A 75 3.30 -6.42 14.75
C ILE A 75 2.66 -7.35 13.73
N LEU A 76 1.35 -7.22 13.49
CA LEU A 76 0.60 -8.02 12.51
C LEU A 76 1.05 -7.77 11.05
N LEU A 77 1.76 -6.68 10.76
CA LEU A 77 2.34 -6.45 9.43
C LEU A 77 3.39 -7.50 9.07
N GLY A 78 4.13 -8.05 10.05
CA GLY A 78 5.11 -9.11 9.80
C GLY A 78 4.47 -10.37 9.24
N PRO A 79 3.53 -11.02 9.97
CA PRO A 79 2.76 -12.15 9.47
C PRO A 79 2.02 -11.86 8.16
N ALA A 80 1.44 -10.67 8.00
CA ALA A 80 0.78 -10.27 6.75
C ALA A 80 1.77 -10.21 5.57
N THR A 81 3.00 -9.75 5.80
CA THR A 81 4.06 -9.73 4.78
C THR A 81 4.50 -11.15 4.42
N VAL A 82 4.63 -12.05 5.39
CA VAL A 82 4.93 -13.47 5.14
C VAL A 82 3.79 -14.16 4.39
N ALA A 83 2.54 -13.81 4.71
CA ALA A 83 1.35 -14.35 4.02
C ALA A 83 1.29 -13.99 2.53
N LEU A 84 2.07 -13.00 2.05
CA LEU A 84 2.26 -12.75 0.61
C LEU A 84 2.90 -13.94 -0.12
N ALA A 85 3.53 -14.88 0.60
CA ALA A 85 3.99 -16.14 0.02
C ALA A 85 2.82 -17.04 -0.44
N VAL A 86 1.64 -16.91 0.16
CA VAL A 86 0.45 -17.72 -0.17
C VAL A 86 0.01 -17.52 -1.63
N PRO A 87 -0.23 -16.30 -2.14
CA PRO A 87 -0.60 -16.12 -3.55
C PRO A 87 0.50 -16.58 -4.51
N LEU A 88 1.80 -16.46 -4.17
CA LEU A 88 2.87 -17.08 -4.98
C LEU A 88 2.72 -18.60 -5.04
N TYR A 89 2.57 -19.23 -3.87
CA TYR A 89 2.48 -20.68 -3.75
C TYR A 89 1.28 -21.25 -4.52
N LEU A 90 0.10 -20.65 -4.33
CA LEU A 90 -1.12 -21.08 -4.99
C LEU A 90 -1.05 -20.94 -6.52
N ASN A 91 -0.29 -19.95 -7.02
CA ASN A 91 -0.15 -19.69 -8.45
C ASN A 91 1.15 -20.23 -9.06
N LEU A 92 1.94 -21.07 -8.37
CA LEU A 92 3.21 -21.61 -8.86
C LEU A 92 3.12 -22.29 -10.23
N ARG A 93 2.02 -23.04 -10.47
CA ARG A 93 1.80 -23.69 -11.78
C ARG A 93 1.68 -22.65 -12.90
N ARG A 94 0.92 -21.57 -12.67
CA ARG A 94 0.73 -20.49 -13.64
C ARG A 94 2.00 -19.68 -13.83
N ILE A 95 2.76 -19.42 -12.76
CA ILE A 95 4.11 -18.82 -12.83
C ILE A 95 5.01 -19.62 -13.76
N ARG A 96 5.04 -20.94 -13.63
CA ARG A 96 5.88 -21.80 -14.49
C ARG A 96 5.43 -21.80 -15.95
N GLN A 97 4.11 -21.80 -16.20
CA GLN A 97 3.55 -21.78 -17.56
C GLN A 97 3.78 -20.43 -18.27
N LEU A 98 3.68 -19.32 -17.53
CA LEU A 98 3.81 -17.96 -18.05
C LEU A 98 5.09 -17.28 -17.55
N PHE A 99 6.15 -18.06 -17.32
CA PHE A 99 7.37 -17.57 -16.69
C PHE A 99 7.95 -16.38 -17.44
N TRP A 100 8.13 -16.51 -18.77
CA TRP A 100 8.70 -15.45 -19.58
C TRP A 100 7.87 -14.17 -19.58
N PRO A 101 6.55 -14.20 -19.89
CA PRO A 101 5.70 -13.00 -19.80
C PRO A 101 5.72 -12.34 -18.42
N ILE A 102 5.63 -13.13 -17.33
CA ILE A 102 5.62 -12.59 -15.97
C ILE A 102 6.98 -11.94 -15.65
N PHE A 103 8.07 -12.64 -15.94
CA PHE A 103 9.41 -12.19 -15.65
C PHE A 103 9.77 -10.91 -16.41
N THR A 104 9.50 -10.86 -17.72
CA THR A 104 9.78 -9.67 -18.53
C THR A 104 8.93 -8.48 -18.09
N THR A 105 7.64 -8.71 -17.79
CA THR A 105 6.74 -7.68 -17.28
C THR A 105 7.21 -7.14 -15.93
N LEU A 106 7.65 -8.02 -15.03
CA LEU A 106 8.17 -7.66 -13.71
C LEU A 106 9.46 -6.83 -13.82
N VAL A 107 10.42 -7.29 -14.61
CA VAL A 107 11.71 -6.61 -14.76
C VAL A 107 11.53 -5.26 -15.44
N VAL A 108 10.88 -5.23 -16.61
CA VAL A 108 10.69 -3.99 -17.38
C VAL A 108 9.77 -3.04 -16.63
N GLY A 109 8.63 -3.52 -16.16
CA GLY A 109 7.64 -2.71 -15.44
C GLY A 109 8.17 -2.19 -14.11
N GLY A 110 8.85 -3.04 -13.33
CA GLY A 110 9.42 -2.65 -12.04
C GLY A 110 10.56 -1.64 -12.18
N VAL A 111 11.50 -1.87 -13.11
CA VAL A 111 12.60 -0.92 -13.39
C VAL A 111 12.05 0.40 -13.91
N LEU A 112 11.09 0.39 -14.82
CA LEU A 112 10.47 1.63 -15.30
C LEU A 112 9.71 2.35 -14.19
N ALA A 113 8.91 1.64 -13.38
CA ALA A 113 8.12 2.26 -12.32
C ALA A 113 9.00 2.97 -11.28
N THR A 114 10.08 2.32 -10.83
CA THR A 114 11.02 2.89 -9.87
C THR A 114 11.92 3.94 -10.54
N GLY A 115 12.48 3.63 -11.70
CA GLY A 115 13.41 4.49 -12.44
C GLY A 115 12.77 5.80 -12.88
N LEU A 116 11.57 5.77 -13.48
CA LEU A 116 10.85 6.99 -13.85
C LEU A 116 10.49 7.82 -12.62
N CYS A 117 10.09 7.18 -11.52
CA CYS A 117 9.78 7.90 -10.29
C CYS A 117 10.98 8.68 -9.75
N VAL A 118 12.14 8.02 -9.65
CA VAL A 118 13.38 8.65 -9.17
C VAL A 118 13.87 9.70 -10.17
N ALA A 119 13.84 9.41 -11.46
CA ALA A 119 14.28 10.33 -12.50
C ALA A 119 13.42 11.61 -12.55
N LEU A 120 12.09 11.46 -12.48
CA LEU A 120 11.18 12.60 -12.42
C LEU A 120 11.38 13.40 -11.13
N GLY A 121 11.47 12.73 -9.98
CA GLY A 121 11.75 13.39 -8.71
C GLY A 121 13.04 14.22 -8.76
N TRP A 122 14.10 13.65 -9.33
CA TRP A 122 15.38 14.33 -9.50
C TRP A 122 15.26 15.53 -10.46
N TRP A 123 14.54 15.36 -11.57
CA TRP A 123 14.26 16.45 -12.51
C TRP A 123 13.52 17.62 -11.84
N PHE A 124 12.56 17.33 -10.97
CA PHE A 124 11.84 18.34 -10.20
C PHE A 124 12.65 18.92 -9.03
N GLY A 125 13.90 18.50 -8.84
CA GLY A 125 14.79 19.02 -7.79
C GLY A 125 14.54 18.43 -6.40
N ALA A 126 13.95 17.23 -6.31
CA ALA A 126 13.75 16.58 -5.03
C ALA A 126 15.09 16.19 -4.38
N GLU A 127 15.20 16.41 -3.06
CA GLU A 127 16.37 16.03 -2.29
C GLU A 127 16.60 14.52 -2.30
N HIS A 128 17.86 14.10 -2.19
CA HIS A 128 18.25 12.69 -2.19
C HIS A 128 17.45 11.83 -1.20
N ARG A 129 17.21 12.36 0.00
CA ARG A 129 16.43 11.68 1.04
C ARG A 129 14.99 11.41 0.60
N VAL A 130 14.38 12.36 -0.12
CA VAL A 130 13.03 12.20 -0.68
C VAL A 130 13.03 11.19 -1.82
N LEU A 131 14.05 11.23 -2.70
CA LEU A 131 14.21 10.25 -3.78
C LEU A 131 14.30 8.81 -3.25
N MET A 132 15.13 8.60 -2.24
CA MET A 132 15.26 7.29 -1.57
C MET A 132 13.97 6.86 -0.86
N THR A 133 13.20 7.82 -0.37
CA THR A 133 11.88 7.55 0.20
C THR A 133 10.84 7.14 -0.86
N MET A 134 10.91 7.72 -2.06
CA MET A 134 9.99 7.45 -3.16
C MET A 134 10.34 6.18 -3.94
N ALA A 135 11.60 5.77 -3.97
CA ALA A 135 12.07 4.64 -4.76
C ALA A 135 11.27 3.33 -4.53
N PRO A 136 10.92 2.92 -3.29
CA PRO A 136 10.12 1.73 -3.06
C PRO A 136 8.60 1.97 -3.07
N LYS A 137 8.08 3.09 -3.61
CA LYS A 137 6.64 3.43 -3.53
C LYS A 137 5.69 2.40 -4.16
N SER A 138 6.20 1.53 -5.02
CA SER A 138 5.40 0.57 -5.82
C SER A 138 5.27 -0.80 -5.17
N VAL A 139 5.62 -0.93 -3.89
CA VAL A 139 5.34 -2.13 -3.08
C VAL A 139 4.42 -1.80 -1.91
N THR A 140 4.05 -2.81 -1.11
CA THR A 140 3.20 -2.59 0.06
C THR A 140 3.92 -1.80 1.15
N SER A 141 3.16 -1.05 1.94
CA SER A 141 3.71 -0.14 2.95
C SER A 141 4.74 -0.80 3.89
N PRO A 142 4.53 -2.03 4.41
CA PRO A 142 5.52 -2.66 5.28
C PRO A 142 6.88 -2.83 4.60
N ILE A 143 6.90 -3.29 3.34
CA ILE A 143 8.13 -3.50 2.58
C ILE A 143 8.75 -2.15 2.24
N ALA A 144 7.95 -1.19 1.75
CA ALA A 144 8.45 0.11 1.33
C ALA A 144 9.07 0.91 2.48
N MET A 145 8.45 0.87 3.66
CA MET A 145 8.95 1.54 4.85
C MET A 145 10.32 0.99 5.27
N LEU A 146 10.45 -0.35 5.31
CA LEU A 146 11.71 -1.02 5.66
C LEU A 146 12.81 -0.72 4.63
N VAL A 147 12.50 -0.86 3.34
CA VAL A 147 13.46 -0.60 2.26
C VAL A 147 13.88 0.86 2.27
N ALA A 148 12.94 1.80 2.38
CA ALA A 148 13.24 3.23 2.43
C ALA A 148 14.19 3.56 3.58
N GLU A 149 13.97 3.02 4.77
CA GLU A 149 14.86 3.23 5.93
C GLU A 149 16.27 2.66 5.69
N GLN A 150 16.37 1.47 5.07
CA GLN A 150 17.65 0.86 4.71
C GLN A 150 18.45 1.67 3.69
N ILE A 151 17.78 2.33 2.74
CA ILE A 151 18.44 3.15 1.70
C ILE A 151 18.52 4.65 2.06
N GLY A 152 18.31 5.01 3.33
CA GLY A 152 18.51 6.39 3.82
C GLY A 152 17.33 7.34 3.64
N GLY A 153 16.15 6.83 3.27
CA GLY A 153 14.88 7.55 3.20
C GLY A 153 14.15 7.70 4.55
N VAL A 154 12.85 8.01 4.48
CA VAL A 154 11.97 8.23 5.65
C VAL A 154 10.77 7.29 5.58
N ALA A 155 10.72 6.29 6.45
CA ALA A 155 9.67 5.27 6.48
C ALA A 155 8.24 5.86 6.48
N ALA A 156 7.96 6.84 7.34
CA ALA A 156 6.64 7.45 7.43
C ALA A 156 6.18 8.08 6.10
N LEU A 157 7.10 8.72 5.37
CA LEU A 157 6.80 9.35 4.09
C LEU A 157 6.73 8.31 2.96
N ALA A 158 7.48 7.20 3.04
CA ALA A 158 7.35 6.07 2.11
C ALA A 158 5.93 5.47 2.18
N ALA A 159 5.36 5.31 3.38
CA ALA A 159 4.00 4.83 3.56
C ALA A 159 2.97 5.75 2.88
N VAL A 160 3.17 7.07 2.95
CA VAL A 160 2.33 8.07 2.27
C VAL A 160 2.44 7.94 0.75
N PHE A 161 3.65 7.82 0.20
CA PHE A 161 3.83 7.65 -1.26
C PHE A 161 3.23 6.35 -1.78
N VAL A 162 3.38 5.25 -1.05
CA VAL A 162 2.71 3.99 -1.36
C VAL A 162 1.19 4.18 -1.37
N LEU A 163 0.63 4.83 -0.35
CA LEU A 163 -0.80 5.06 -0.29
C LEU A 163 -1.31 5.87 -1.49
N ILE A 164 -0.66 7.00 -1.79
CA ILE A 164 -1.03 7.86 -2.93
C ILE A 164 -0.96 7.07 -4.23
N THR A 165 0.15 6.35 -4.45
CA THR A 165 0.35 5.55 -5.67
C THR A 165 -0.72 4.47 -5.81
N GLY A 166 -1.02 3.76 -4.72
CA GLY A 166 -2.03 2.72 -4.69
C GLY A 166 -3.42 3.20 -4.98
N VAL A 167 -3.83 4.28 -4.32
CA VAL A 167 -5.17 4.85 -4.48
C VAL A 167 -5.34 5.41 -5.89
N VAL A 168 -4.39 6.23 -6.35
CA VAL A 168 -4.44 6.81 -7.71
C VAL A 168 -4.43 5.71 -8.77
N GLY A 169 -3.57 4.71 -8.62
CA GLY A 169 -3.48 3.59 -9.54
C GLY A 169 -4.74 2.72 -9.55
N ALA A 170 -5.38 2.50 -8.39
CA ALA A 170 -6.63 1.75 -8.31
C ALA A 170 -7.83 2.52 -8.89
N MET A 171 -7.86 3.85 -8.74
CA MET A 171 -8.94 4.70 -9.27
C MET A 171 -8.82 4.89 -10.79
N ILE A 172 -7.62 5.09 -11.31
CA ILE A 172 -7.39 5.47 -12.71
C ILE A 172 -7.00 4.25 -13.57
N GLY A 173 -6.28 3.29 -13.00
CA GLY A 173 -5.68 2.15 -13.70
C GLY A 173 -6.66 1.35 -14.54
N PRO A 174 -7.79 0.85 -13.99
CA PRO A 174 -8.77 0.07 -14.75
C PRO A 174 -9.29 0.80 -16.00
N ALA A 175 -9.63 2.09 -15.84
CA ALA A 175 -10.13 2.92 -16.93
C ALA A 175 -9.04 3.20 -17.97
N LEU A 176 -7.80 3.45 -17.53
CA LEU A 176 -6.67 3.66 -18.43
C LEU A 176 -6.35 2.40 -19.24
N LEU A 177 -6.29 1.23 -18.60
CA LEU A 177 -6.08 -0.06 -19.26
C LEU A 177 -7.16 -0.35 -20.29
N SER A 178 -8.42 -0.06 -19.98
CA SER A 178 -9.53 -0.21 -20.93
C SER A 178 -9.42 0.74 -22.12
N ARG A 179 -9.01 2.00 -21.90
CA ARG A 179 -8.78 2.97 -23.00
C ARG A 179 -7.61 2.59 -23.90
N LEU A 180 -6.56 1.99 -23.33
CA LEU A 180 -5.41 1.47 -24.07
C LEU A 180 -5.71 0.12 -24.75
N GLY A 181 -6.91 -0.43 -24.58
CA GLY A 181 -7.32 -1.68 -25.23
C GLY A 181 -6.72 -2.94 -24.59
N VAL A 182 -6.24 -2.87 -23.34
CA VAL A 182 -5.70 -4.03 -22.63
C VAL A 182 -6.85 -4.91 -22.14
N ARG A 183 -7.04 -6.06 -22.79
CA ARG A 183 -8.15 -6.99 -22.53
C ARG A 183 -7.75 -8.25 -21.76
N SER A 184 -6.47 -8.65 -21.79
CA SER A 184 -6.00 -9.84 -21.08
C SER A 184 -6.11 -9.65 -19.57
N PRO A 185 -6.82 -10.54 -18.85
CA PRO A 185 -6.93 -10.47 -17.40
C PRO A 185 -5.56 -10.60 -16.72
N GLU A 186 -4.64 -11.37 -17.31
CA GLU A 186 -3.28 -11.52 -16.80
C GLU A 186 -2.49 -10.20 -16.90
N ALA A 187 -2.55 -9.53 -18.04
CA ALA A 187 -1.87 -8.26 -18.25
C ALA A 187 -2.46 -7.15 -17.35
N ARG A 188 -3.79 -7.10 -17.22
CA ARG A 188 -4.47 -6.13 -16.32
C ARG A 188 -4.12 -6.40 -14.86
N GLY A 189 -4.17 -7.66 -14.45
CA GLY A 189 -3.79 -8.08 -13.11
C GLY A 189 -2.34 -7.72 -12.80
N MET A 190 -1.40 -8.09 -13.68
CA MET A 190 0.02 -7.75 -13.53
C MET A 190 0.23 -6.23 -13.40
N ALA A 191 -0.38 -5.43 -14.27
CA ALA A 191 -0.25 -3.97 -14.21
C ALA A 191 -0.78 -3.41 -12.88
N LEU A 192 -2.02 -3.73 -12.51
CA LEU A 192 -2.64 -3.22 -11.29
C LEU A 192 -1.90 -3.68 -10.03
N GLY A 193 -1.43 -4.93 -9.98
CA GLY A 193 -0.67 -5.47 -8.85
C GLY A 193 0.71 -4.83 -8.70
N MET A 194 1.44 -4.60 -9.79
CA MET A 194 2.77 -3.96 -9.72
C MET A 194 2.68 -2.45 -9.42
N THR A 195 1.67 -1.74 -9.93
CA THR A 195 1.61 -0.28 -9.80
C THR A 195 0.77 0.20 -8.64
N ALA A 196 -0.25 -0.57 -8.24
CA ALA A 196 -1.20 -0.19 -7.20
C ALA A 196 -1.34 -1.23 -6.07
N HIS A 197 -0.50 -2.28 -6.08
CA HIS A 197 -0.28 -3.20 -4.96
C HIS A 197 -1.60 -3.76 -4.40
N ALA A 198 -1.79 -3.80 -3.07
CA ALA A 198 -2.98 -4.41 -2.45
C ALA A 198 -4.28 -3.69 -2.85
N VAL A 199 -4.22 -2.36 -3.03
CA VAL A 199 -5.37 -1.53 -3.39
C VAL A 199 -5.77 -1.76 -4.85
N GLY A 200 -4.80 -1.90 -5.75
CA GLY A 200 -5.04 -2.31 -7.13
C GLY A 200 -5.53 -3.75 -7.24
N THR A 201 -5.02 -4.64 -6.39
CA THR A 201 -5.43 -6.04 -6.33
C THR A 201 -6.89 -6.19 -5.92
N SER A 202 -7.37 -5.39 -4.95
CA SER A 202 -8.79 -5.41 -4.56
C SER A 202 -9.73 -4.90 -5.65
N VAL A 203 -9.26 -4.01 -6.52
CA VAL A 203 -9.99 -3.57 -7.72
C VAL A 203 -9.92 -4.61 -8.83
N ALA A 204 -8.76 -5.24 -9.04
CA ALA A 204 -8.58 -6.33 -10.02
C ALA A 204 -9.50 -7.53 -9.71
N LEU A 205 -9.66 -7.89 -8.43
CA LEU A 205 -10.58 -8.92 -7.96
C LEU A 205 -12.05 -8.62 -8.31
N GLN A 206 -12.41 -7.33 -8.46
CA GLN A 206 -13.76 -6.93 -8.87
C GLN A 206 -13.95 -7.07 -10.39
N GLU A 207 -12.87 -7.06 -11.18
CA GLU A 207 -12.95 -7.29 -12.63
C GLU A 207 -13.11 -8.78 -12.97
N SER A 208 -12.27 -9.63 -12.38
CA SER A 208 -12.41 -11.09 -12.43
C SER A 208 -11.50 -11.76 -11.40
N GLU A 209 -11.83 -13.01 -11.06
CA GLU A 209 -11.00 -13.83 -10.17
C GLU A 209 -9.59 -14.03 -10.74
N GLU A 210 -9.47 -14.23 -12.06
CA GLU A 210 -8.18 -14.38 -12.73
C GLU A 210 -7.36 -13.08 -12.69
N CYS A 211 -7.97 -11.92 -12.96
CA CYS A 211 -7.30 -10.61 -12.87
C CYS A 211 -6.78 -10.36 -11.45
N GLY A 212 -7.61 -10.66 -10.44
CA GLY A 212 -7.22 -10.58 -9.03
C GLY A 212 -6.08 -11.52 -8.64
N ALA A 213 -6.08 -12.76 -9.14
CA ALA A 213 -5.00 -13.72 -8.89
C ALA A 213 -3.65 -13.24 -9.45
N PHE A 214 -3.65 -12.71 -10.68
CA PHE A 214 -2.45 -12.13 -11.29
C PHE A 214 -2.01 -10.85 -10.58
N ALA A 215 -2.92 -10.01 -10.11
CA ALA A 215 -2.58 -8.83 -9.32
C ALA A 215 -1.93 -9.18 -7.98
N ALA A 216 -2.46 -10.17 -7.26
CA ALA A 216 -1.88 -10.64 -6.01
C ALA A 216 -0.46 -11.23 -6.22
N LEU A 217 -0.27 -12.00 -7.30
CA LEU A 217 1.02 -12.53 -7.72
C LEU A 217 2.00 -11.41 -8.06
N ALA A 218 1.57 -10.43 -8.85
CA ALA A 218 2.41 -9.32 -9.29
C ALA A 218 2.84 -8.41 -8.14
N MET A 219 1.91 -8.07 -7.24
CA MET A 219 2.20 -7.35 -6.00
C MET A 219 3.29 -8.05 -5.19
N SER A 220 3.18 -9.37 -5.05
CA SER A 220 4.08 -10.15 -4.19
C SER A 220 5.46 -10.31 -4.84
N LEU A 221 5.51 -10.56 -6.16
CA LEU A 221 6.78 -10.60 -6.91
C LEU A 221 7.48 -9.24 -6.92
N MET A 222 6.75 -8.14 -7.12
CA MET A 222 7.30 -6.78 -7.07
C MET A 222 7.80 -6.45 -5.67
N GLY A 223 7.08 -6.89 -4.62
CA GLY A 223 7.50 -6.81 -3.22
C GLY A 223 8.87 -7.45 -2.99
N VAL A 224 9.01 -8.72 -3.37
CA VAL A 224 10.28 -9.47 -3.23
C VAL A 224 11.39 -8.82 -4.06
N ALA A 225 11.12 -8.50 -5.32
CA ALA A 225 12.11 -7.92 -6.22
C ALA A 225 12.62 -6.57 -5.68
N THR A 226 11.73 -5.70 -5.22
CA THR A 226 12.13 -4.39 -4.68
C THR A 226 12.89 -4.56 -3.37
N ALA A 227 12.46 -5.45 -2.47
CA ALA A 227 13.13 -5.70 -1.19
C ALA A 227 14.58 -6.18 -1.35
N VAL A 228 14.85 -6.97 -2.39
CA VAL A 228 16.19 -7.52 -2.65
C VAL A 228 17.01 -6.59 -3.53
N PHE A 229 16.50 -6.22 -4.71
CA PHE A 229 17.29 -5.57 -5.73
C PHE A 229 17.44 -4.07 -5.54
N LEU A 230 16.48 -3.38 -4.91
CA LEU A 230 16.56 -1.93 -4.76
C LEU A 230 17.68 -1.51 -3.79
N PRO A 231 17.83 -2.07 -2.58
CA PRO A 231 18.97 -1.78 -1.72
C PRO A 231 20.32 -2.09 -2.37
N LEU A 232 20.41 -3.23 -3.07
CA LEU A 232 21.61 -3.63 -3.79
C LEU A 232 21.96 -2.62 -4.90
N ALA A 233 20.98 -2.21 -5.70
CA ALA A 233 21.20 -1.23 -6.76
C ALA A 233 21.68 0.11 -6.18
N VAL A 234 21.10 0.59 -5.09
CA VAL A 234 21.54 1.83 -4.42
C VAL A 234 22.96 1.70 -3.89
N SER A 235 23.31 0.56 -3.27
CA SER A 235 24.67 0.33 -2.73
C SER A 235 25.79 0.24 -3.77
N VAL A 236 25.46 0.04 -5.05
CA VAL A 236 26.43 0.02 -6.15
C VAL A 236 26.60 1.41 -6.78
N ILE A 237 25.58 2.27 -6.67
CA ILE A 237 25.55 3.61 -7.26
C ILE A 237 26.13 4.66 -6.30
N VAL A 238 26.03 4.43 -4.98
CA VAL A 238 26.54 5.28 -3.89
C VAL A 238 27.79 4.67 -3.29
#